data_AF-A0A9E3XSR8-F1
#
_entry.id   AF-A0A9E3XSR8-F1
#
_cell.length_a   1.000
_cell.length_b   1.000
_cell.length_c   1.000
_cell.angle_alpha   90.00
_cell.angle_beta   90.00
_cell.angle_gamma   90.00
#
_symmetry.space_group_name_H-M   'P 1'
#
loop_
_entity.id
_entity.type
_entity.pdbx_description
1 polymer ?
#
loop_
_entity_poly.entity_id
_entity_poly.type
_entity_poly.pdbx_seq_one_letter_code
_entity_poly.pdbx_strand_id
1 'polypeptide(L)' 'DSLGLFQQRPSAGWGSREQISDPEYAAKKFFEKAIPNDKKHPDYAKTRLAQSVQISAFPDAYAKWDKEAEKIVADFLG' A
#
# COMPACT_ATOMS: atom_id res chain seq x y z
N ASP A 1 -7.87 9.90 -11.47
CA ASP A 1 -7.48 8.88 -12.47
C ASP A 1 -6.81 7.69 -11.77
N SER A 2 -7.54 7.02 -10.86
CA SER A 2 -7.05 5.83 -10.16
C SER A 2 -7.25 4.57 -11.00
N LEU A 3 -6.29 3.67 -10.99
CA LEU A 3 -6.31 2.42 -11.78
C LEU A 3 -5.71 1.24 -10.99
N GLY A 4 -6.05 0.03 -11.43
CA GLY A 4 -5.45 -1.21 -10.93
C GLY A 4 -5.83 -1.59 -9.49
N LEU A 5 -5.24 -2.68 -9.01
CA LEU A 5 -5.51 -3.25 -7.69
C LEU A 5 -5.20 -2.26 -6.54
N PHE A 6 -4.14 -1.46 -6.70
CA PHE A 6 -3.68 -0.51 -5.69
C PHE A 6 -4.31 0.88 -5.82
N GLN A 7 -5.23 1.09 -6.78
CA GLN A 7 -5.90 2.37 -7.02
C GLN A 7 -4.94 3.56 -7.17
N GLN A 8 -3.75 3.29 -7.71
CA GLN A 8 -2.69 4.27 -7.92
C GLN A 8 -3.06 5.26 -9.03
N ARG A 9 -2.43 6.44 -9.01
CA ARG A 9 -2.75 7.53 -9.95
C ARG A 9 -1.52 7.97 -10.75
N PRO A 10 -1.56 7.96 -12.09
CA PRO A 10 -0.50 8.54 -12.91
C PRO A 10 -0.27 10.01 -12.56
N SER A 11 -1.34 10.76 -12.34
CA SER A 11 -1.27 12.18 -11.95
C SER A 11 -0.54 12.43 -10.62
N ALA A 12 -0.36 11.41 -9.79
CA ALA A 12 0.37 11.49 -8.51
C ALA A 12 1.77 10.83 -8.58
N GLY A 13 2.28 10.61 -9.80
CA GLY A 13 3.64 10.13 -10.05
C GLY A 13 3.83 8.64 -9.75
N TRP A 14 2.78 7.83 -9.78
CA TRP A 14 2.88 6.38 -9.54
C TRP A 14 3.39 5.58 -10.74
N GLY A 15 3.32 6.15 -11.96
CA GLY A 15 3.70 5.49 -13.21
C GLY A 15 2.74 5.86 -14.36
N SER A 16 2.96 5.30 -15.55
CA SER A 16 1.98 5.39 -16.65
C SER A 16 0.72 4.57 -16.35
N ARG A 17 -0.36 4.75 -17.13
CA ARG A 17 -1.60 3.97 -16.96
C ARG A 17 -1.37 2.48 -17.12
N GLU A 18 -0.54 2.10 -18.08
CA GLU A 18 -0.18 0.73 -18.39
C GLU A 18 0.62 0.12 -17.24
N GLN A 19 1.61 0.85 -16.72
CA GLN A 19 2.45 0.41 -15.60
C GLN A 19 1.62 0.15 -14.34
N ILE A 20 0.76 1.08 -13.94
CA ILE A 20 -0.02 0.91 -12.69
C ILE A 20 -1.20 -0.08 -12.81
N SER A 21 -1.49 -0.54 -14.03
CA SER A 21 -2.46 -1.61 -14.27
C SER A 21 -1.82 -3.00 -14.16
N ASP A 22 -0.49 -3.09 -14.27
CA ASP A 22 0.28 -4.28 -13.97
C ASP A 22 0.40 -4.45 -12.44
N PRO A 23 -0.15 -5.52 -11.85
CA PRO A 23 -0.12 -5.75 -10.41
C PRO A 23 1.31 -5.90 -9.85
N GLU A 24 2.25 -6.44 -10.62
CA GLU A 24 3.64 -6.62 -10.18
C GLU A 24 4.34 -5.25 -10.05
N TYR A 25 4.22 -4.41 -11.08
CA TYR A 25 4.73 -3.04 -11.04
C TYR A 25 4.07 -2.24 -9.91
N ALA A 26 2.74 -2.27 -9.82
CA ALA A 26 2.00 -1.51 -8.82
C ALA A 26 2.41 -1.91 -7.39
N ALA A 27 2.54 -3.21 -7.11
CA ALA A 27 3.00 -3.71 -5.81
C ALA A 27 4.44 -3.27 -5.52
N LYS A 28 5.36 -3.40 -6.48
CA LYS A 28 6.75 -2.96 -6.33
C LYS A 28 6.85 -1.47 -5.98
N LYS A 29 6.14 -0.60 -6.71
CA LYS A 29 6.11 0.84 -6.43
C LYS A 29 5.54 1.16 -5.04
N PHE A 30 4.55 0.41 -4.58
CA PHE A 30 4.01 0.56 -3.24
C PHE A 30 5.09 0.26 -2.19
N PHE A 31 5.78 -0.89 -2.30
CA PHE A 31 6.82 -1.28 -1.34
C PHE A 31 8.07 -0.38 -1.39
N GLU A 32 8.44 0.14 -2.57
CA GLU A 32 9.51 1.15 -2.71
C GLU A 32 9.27 2.40 -1.85
N LYS A 33 8.00 2.76 -1.60
CA LYS A 33 7.62 3.85 -0.70
C LYS A 33 7.40 3.39 0.74
N ALA A 34 6.79 2.22 0.93
CA ALA A 34 6.45 1.70 2.25
C ALA A 34 7.69 1.39 3.10
N ILE A 35 8.70 0.73 2.53
CA ILE A 35 9.89 0.28 3.27
C ILE A 35 10.69 1.46 3.86
N PRO A 36 10.99 2.54 3.11
CA PRO A 36 11.62 3.72 3.70
C PRO A 36 10.76 4.44 4.74
N ASN A 37 9.43 4.47 4.56
CA ASN A 37 8.54 5.11 5.52
C ASN A 37 8.50 4.34 6.85
N ASP A 38 8.44 3.01 6.79
CA ASP A 38 8.49 2.13 7.96
C ASP A 38 9.80 2.33 8.74
N LYS A 39 10.93 2.33 8.02
CA LYS A 39 12.26 2.60 8.63
C LYS A 39 12.34 3.96 9.32
N LYS A 40 11.67 4.99 8.79
CA LYS A 40 11.63 6.33 9.40
C LYS A 40 10.67 6.44 10.57
N HIS A 41 9.69 5.53 10.65
CA HIS A 41 8.58 5.58 11.58
C HIS A 41 8.27 4.19 12.15
N PRO A 42 9.21 3.59 12.92
CA PRO A 42 9.09 2.22 13.40
C PRO A 42 7.93 2.01 14.39
N ASP A 43 7.37 3.09 14.91
CA ASP A 43 6.24 3.12 15.85
C ASP A 43 4.88 3.29 15.16
N TYR A 44 4.84 3.41 13.83
CA TYR A 44 3.56 3.56 13.12
C TYR A 44 2.73 2.28 13.22
N ALA A 45 1.46 2.45 13.61
CA ALA A 45 0.46 1.43 13.37
C ALA A 45 0.38 1.11 11.86
N LYS A 46 0.10 -0.15 11.53
CA LYS A 46 0.04 -0.67 10.15
C LYS A 46 -0.84 0.20 9.23
N THR A 47 -1.98 0.66 9.74
CA THR A 47 -2.92 1.55 9.03
C THR A 47 -2.33 2.94 8.76
N ARG A 48 -1.58 3.50 9.71
CA ARG A 48 -0.88 4.79 9.56
C ARG A 48 0.25 4.68 8.53
N LEU A 49 1.00 3.58 8.55
CA LEU A 49 2.01 3.30 7.54
C LEU A 49 1.38 3.22 6.15
N ALA A 50 0.30 2.45 5.97
CA ALA A 50 -0.41 2.34 4.69
C ALA A 50 -0.91 3.71 4.21
N GLN A 51 -1.49 4.51 5.12
CA GLN A 51 -1.95 5.86 4.80
C GLN A 51 -0.80 6.80 4.41
N SER A 52 0.37 6.69 5.03
CA SER A 52 1.56 7.48 4.66
C SER A 52 2.05 7.22 3.23
N VAL A 53 1.69 6.06 2.66
CA VAL A 53 2.08 5.65 1.30
C VAL A 53 1.02 6.04 0.28
N GLN A 54 -0.24 5.67 0.52
CA GLN A 54 -1.32 5.88 -0.47
C GLN A 54 -2.02 7.24 -0.36
N ILE A 55 -2.01 7.87 0.82
CA ILE A 55 -2.62 9.18 1.07
C ILE A 55 -4.09 9.19 0.62
N SER A 56 -4.89 8.28 1.18
CA SER A 56 -6.31 8.16 0.85
C SER A 56 -7.15 9.23 1.58
N ALA A 57 -8.38 9.45 1.12
CA ALA A 57 -9.35 10.30 1.83
C ALA A 57 -9.93 9.66 3.10
N PHE A 58 -9.68 8.36 3.32
CA PHE A 58 -10.28 7.58 4.42
C PHE A 58 -9.17 6.85 5.20
N PRO A 59 -8.41 7.55 6.06
CA PRO A 59 -7.23 7.01 6.73
C PRO A 59 -7.52 5.78 7.60
N ASP A 60 -8.74 5.63 8.11
CA ASP A 60 -9.13 4.51 8.98
C ASP A 60 -9.63 3.28 8.19
N ALA A 61 -9.88 3.42 6.88
CA ALA A 61 -10.46 2.34 6.07
C ALA A 61 -9.54 1.12 5.94
N TYR A 62 -8.25 1.24 6.23
CA TYR A 62 -7.32 0.10 6.26
C TYR A 62 -7.57 -0.82 7.46
N ALA A 63 -8.07 -0.29 8.58
CA ALA A 63 -8.23 -1.04 9.83
C ALA A 63 -9.17 -2.25 9.66
N LYS A 64 -10.12 -2.20 8.72
CA LYS A 64 -11.04 -3.30 8.44
C LYS A 64 -10.34 -4.57 7.93
N TRP A 65 -9.13 -4.44 7.39
CA TRP A 65 -8.35 -5.55 6.82
C TRP A 65 -7.28 -6.09 7.77
N ASP A 66 -7.12 -5.52 8.97
CA ASP A 66 -5.97 -5.80 9.83
C ASP A 66 -5.88 -7.28 10.21
N LYS A 67 -7.00 -7.85 10.68
CA LYS A 67 -7.08 -9.26 11.09
C LYS A 67 -6.86 -10.22 9.93
N GLU A 68 -7.39 -9.88 8.75
CA GLU A 68 -7.23 -10.71 7.56
C GLU A 68 -5.78 -10.70 7.09
N ALA A 69 -5.13 -9.53 7.12
CA ALA A 69 -3.71 -9.41 6.79
C ALA A 69 -2.82 -10.20 7.77
N GLU A 70 -3.09 -10.13 9.07
CA GLU A 70 -2.39 -10.93 10.09
C GLU A 70 -2.54 -12.42 9.82
N LYS A 71 -3.75 -12.88 9.48
CA LYS A 71 -4.00 -14.27 9.13
C LYS A 71 -3.24 -14.69 7.88
N ILE A 72 -3.27 -13.90 6.81
CA ILE A 72 -2.55 -14.22 5.56
C ILE A 72 -1.04 -14.32 5.82
N VAL A 73 -0.48 -13.43 6.63
CA VAL A 73 0.96 -13.47 6.98
C VAL A 73 1.26 -14.72 7.81
N ALA A 74 0.43 -15.06 8.79
CA ALA A 74 0.59 -16.28 9.57
C ALA A 74 0.54 -17.53 8.67
N ASP A 75 -0.49 -17.65 7.83
CA ASP A 75 -0.66 -18.78 6.90
C ASP A 75 0.54 -18.92 5.94
N PHE A 76 1.19 -17.81 5.57
CA PHE A 76 2.37 -17.81 4.72
C PHE A 76 3.66 -18.22 5.47
N LEU A 77 3.73 -17.97 6.78
CA LEU A 77 4.91 -18.25 7.60
C LEU A 77 4.89 -19.65 8.25
N GLY A 78 3.73 -20.30 8.32
CA GLY A 78 3.53 -21.64 8.91
C GLY A 78 3.13 -21.60 10.38
#